data_AF-A0A3L9HZQ6-F1
#
_entry.id   AF-A0A3L9HZQ6-F1
#
_cell.length_a   1.000
_cell.length_b   1.000
_cell.length_c   1.000
_cell.angle_alpha   90.00
_cell.angle_beta   90.00
_cell.angle_gamma   90.00
#
_symmetry.space_group_name_H-M   'P 1'
#
loop_
_entity.id
_entity.type
_entity.pdbx_description
1 polymer ?
#
loop_
_entity_poly.entity_id
_entity_poly.type
_entity_poly.pdbx_seq_one_letter_code
_entity_poly.pdbx_strand_id
1 'polypeptide(L)'
;MKNEKRKTGIEPKVFFPPLIIVGILCWLTVRDLDAANVVINAVFSYVTNVWGWAFEWYMVVMLFGWFWLVFGPYAKKRLGNEPPEFSTASWIFMMFASCTSAAVLFWGSIEIYYYISTPPFGLEPNSTGAKELGLAYSLFHWGPLPWATYSFLSVAFAYFFFVRKMEVIRPSSTLVPLVGEKHAKGLFGTIVDNFYLVALIFAMGTSLGLATPLVTECMQWLFGIPHTLQLDAIIITCWIILNAICVACGLQKGVRIASDVRSYLSFLMLGWVFIVSGASFIMNYFTDSVGMLLMYLPRMLFYTDPIAKGGFPQGWTVFYWAWWVIY
;
A
#
# COMPACT_ATOMS: atom_id res chain seq x y z
N MET A 1 23.53 35.02 -9.28
CA MET A 1 23.14 34.65 -10.67
C MET A 1 21.65 34.35 -10.68
N LYS A 2 20.95 34.83 -11.71
CA LYS A 2 19.50 35.08 -11.82
C LYS A 2 18.59 34.19 -10.96
N ASN A 3 17.86 34.82 -10.03
CA ASN A 3 16.59 34.34 -9.49
C ASN A 3 15.58 34.31 -10.65
N GLU A 4 15.59 33.24 -11.46
CA GLU A 4 14.44 32.92 -12.28
C GLU A 4 13.28 32.65 -11.33
N LYS A 5 12.25 33.51 -11.35
CA LYS A 5 10.95 33.15 -10.79
C LYS A 5 10.55 31.84 -11.45
N ARG A 6 10.69 30.70 -10.75
CA ARG A 6 10.23 29.38 -11.21
C ARG A 6 8.77 29.57 -11.66
N LYS A 7 8.53 29.55 -12.96
CA LYS A 7 7.16 29.59 -13.50
C LYS A 7 6.49 28.31 -13.01
N THR A 8 5.55 28.46 -12.08
CA THR A 8 4.71 27.37 -11.60
C THR A 8 3.71 27.02 -12.70
N GLY A 9 3.74 25.78 -13.16
CA GLY A 9 2.85 25.30 -14.22
C GLY A 9 3.00 23.80 -14.41
N ILE A 10 2.11 23.23 -15.21
CA ILE A 10 2.19 21.81 -15.57
C ILE A 10 3.47 21.55 -16.39
N GLU A 11 4.10 20.40 -16.17
CA GLU A 11 5.18 19.91 -17.03
C GLU A 11 4.60 18.89 -18.04
N PRO A 12 4.42 19.26 -19.33
CA PRO A 12 3.68 18.44 -20.29
C PRO A 12 4.19 17.01 -20.43
N LYS A 13 5.50 16.79 -20.27
CA LYS A 13 6.18 15.49 -20.40
C LYS A 13 5.66 14.42 -19.43
N VAL A 14 5.15 14.83 -18.27
CA VAL A 14 4.68 13.92 -17.22
C VAL A 14 3.22 14.17 -16.84
N PHE A 15 2.61 15.23 -17.37
CA PHE A 15 1.20 15.53 -17.14
C PHE A 15 0.27 14.84 -18.15
N PHE A 16 0.55 14.97 -19.45
CA PHE A 16 -0.35 14.46 -20.49
C PHE A 16 -0.30 12.95 -20.68
N PRO A 17 0.87 12.28 -20.71
CA PRO A 17 0.90 10.84 -20.96
C PRO A 17 0.10 10.01 -19.94
N PRO A 18 0.19 10.24 -18.61
CA PRO A 18 -0.58 9.46 -17.65
C PRO A 18 -2.08 9.74 -17.79
N LEU A 19 -2.46 11.00 -18.03
CA LEU A 19 -3.86 11.39 -18.25
C LEU A 19 -4.46 10.69 -19.48
N ILE A 20 -3.73 10.67 -20.59
CA ILE A 20 -4.17 10.01 -21.83
C ILE A 20 -4.26 8.50 -21.64
N ILE A 21 -3.24 7.87 -21.04
CA ILE A 21 -3.21 6.42 -20.81
C ILE A 21 -4.38 6.01 -19.90
N VAL A 22 -4.54 6.66 -18.76
CA VAL A 22 -5.63 6.36 -17.82
C VAL A 22 -6.99 6.62 -18.47
N GLY A 23 -7.15 7.73 -19.21
CA GLY A 23 -8.39 8.03 -19.92
C GLY A 23 -8.76 6.97 -20.96
N ILE A 24 -7.80 6.49 -21.75
CA ILE A 24 -8.00 5.41 -22.72
C ILE A 24 -8.39 4.12 -22.01
N LEU A 25 -7.68 3.75 -20.93
CA LEU A 25 -7.96 2.52 -20.19
C LEU A 25 -9.35 2.57 -19.54
N CYS A 26 -9.75 3.69 -18.94
CA CYS A 26 -11.10 3.87 -18.41
C CYS A 26 -12.17 3.73 -19.50
N TRP A 27 -11.97 4.36 -20.66
CA TRP A 27 -12.90 4.26 -21.78
C TRP A 27 -13.02 2.82 -22.31
N LEU A 28 -11.90 2.12 -22.47
CA LEU A 28 -11.87 0.72 -22.91
C LEU A 28 -12.60 -0.20 -21.91
N THR A 29 -12.40 0.01 -20.61
CA THR A 29 -13.05 -0.78 -19.55
C THR A 29 -14.57 -0.56 -19.56
N VAL A 30 -15.03 0.69 -19.64
CA VAL A 30 -16.47 1.02 -19.59
C VAL A 30 -17.21 0.61 -20.87
N ARG A 31 -16.49 0.48 -21.99
CA ARG A 31 -17.08 0.07 -23.28
C ARG A 31 -17.77 -1.29 -23.21
N ASP A 32 -17.19 -2.24 -22.48
CA ASP A 32 -17.73 -3.59 -22.28
C ASP A 32 -17.17 -4.16 -20.97
N LEU A 33 -17.99 -4.08 -19.90
CA LEU A 33 -17.57 -4.48 -18.56
C LEU A 33 -17.34 -5.99 -18.43
N ASP A 34 -18.10 -6.80 -19.17
CA ASP A 34 -17.97 -8.26 -19.12
C ASP A 34 -16.66 -8.69 -19.79
N ALA A 35 -16.38 -8.15 -20.98
CA ALA A 35 -15.11 -8.39 -21.66
C ALA A 35 -13.92 -7.85 -20.85
N ALA A 36 -14.06 -6.68 -20.23
CA ALA A 36 -13.02 -6.12 -19.37
C ALA A 36 -12.73 -7.04 -18.17
N ASN A 37 -13.75 -7.60 -17.51
CA ASN A 37 -13.58 -8.54 -16.42
C ASN A 37 -12.84 -9.82 -16.84
N VAL A 38 -13.13 -10.34 -18.04
CA VAL A 38 -12.38 -11.50 -18.58
C VAL A 38 -10.90 -11.16 -18.74
N VAL A 39 -10.58 -9.99 -19.31
CA VAL A 39 -9.19 -9.54 -19.49
C VAL A 39 -8.50 -9.30 -18.14
N ILE A 40 -9.17 -8.65 -17.18
CA ILE A 40 -8.63 -8.41 -15.83
C ILE A 40 -8.28 -9.74 -15.15
N ASN A 41 -9.18 -10.73 -15.19
CA ASN A 41 -8.94 -12.04 -14.59
C ASN A 41 -7.81 -12.81 -15.29
N ALA A 42 -7.71 -12.70 -16.62
CA ALA A 42 -6.63 -13.31 -17.39
C ALA A 42 -5.28 -12.66 -17.07
N VAL A 43 -5.22 -11.33 -16.96
CA VAL A 43 -4.00 -10.60 -16.58
C VAL A 43 -3.59 -10.91 -15.14
N PHE A 44 -4.54 -10.90 -14.20
CA PHE A 44 -4.30 -11.30 -12.81
C PHE A 44 -3.69 -12.71 -12.75
N SER A 45 -4.33 -13.67 -13.42
CA SER A 45 -3.87 -15.06 -13.46
C SER A 45 -2.50 -15.18 -14.12
N TYR A 46 -2.26 -14.48 -15.22
CA TYR A 46 -0.96 -14.51 -15.92
C TYR A 46 0.16 -13.95 -15.03
N VAL A 47 -0.02 -12.76 -14.48
CA VAL A 47 1.01 -12.10 -13.67
C VAL A 47 1.31 -12.91 -12.42
N THR A 48 0.29 -13.34 -11.68
CA THR A 48 0.48 -14.05 -10.41
C THR A 48 1.04 -15.45 -10.59
N ASN A 49 0.62 -16.21 -11.61
CA ASN A 49 1.11 -17.57 -11.83
C ASN A 49 2.50 -17.61 -12.50
N VAL A 50 2.80 -16.69 -13.42
CA VAL A 50 4.06 -16.71 -14.19
C VAL A 50 5.17 -15.91 -13.49
N TRP A 51 4.82 -14.76 -12.91
CA TRP A 51 5.78 -13.81 -12.33
C TRP A 51 5.69 -13.71 -10.81
N GLY A 52 4.82 -14.48 -10.15
CA GLY A 52 4.66 -14.44 -8.69
C GLY A 52 5.95 -14.66 -7.91
N TRP A 53 6.78 -15.60 -8.35
CA TRP A 53 8.09 -15.86 -7.76
C TRP A 53 9.00 -14.61 -7.76
N ALA A 54 8.89 -13.73 -8.76
CA ALA A 54 9.72 -12.53 -8.84
C ALA A 54 9.32 -11.52 -7.77
N PHE A 55 8.03 -11.42 -7.42
CA PHE A 55 7.56 -10.60 -6.30
C PHE A 55 8.04 -11.16 -4.96
N GLU A 56 7.99 -12.47 -4.75
CA GLU A 56 8.52 -13.10 -3.53
C GLU A 56 10.04 -12.86 -3.38
N TRP A 57 10.81 -13.09 -4.44
CA TRP A 57 12.25 -12.84 -4.43
C TRP A 57 12.60 -11.36 -4.27
N TYR A 58 11.79 -10.44 -4.81
CA TYR A 58 11.96 -9.02 -4.55
C TYR A 58 11.87 -8.72 -3.04
N MET A 59 10.85 -9.25 -2.35
CA MET A 59 10.69 -9.06 -0.91
C MET A 59 11.86 -9.65 -0.13
N VAL A 60 12.34 -10.83 -0.53
CA VAL A 60 13.53 -11.48 0.06
C VAL A 60 14.78 -10.61 -0.10
N VAL A 61 15.06 -10.11 -1.30
CA VAL A 61 16.22 -9.26 -1.58
C VAL A 61 16.15 -7.96 -0.77
N MET A 62 14.98 -7.34 -0.71
CA MET A 62 14.79 -6.11 0.08
C MET A 62 14.94 -6.37 1.59
N LEU A 63 14.52 -7.53 2.08
CA LEU A 63 14.75 -7.94 3.47
C LEU A 63 16.25 -8.11 3.77
N PHE A 64 17.02 -8.73 2.87
CA PHE A 64 18.48 -8.75 3.01
C PHE A 64 19.09 -7.35 2.97
N GLY A 65 18.53 -6.47 2.13
CA GLY A 65 18.88 -5.05 2.10
C GLY A 65 18.68 -4.36 3.45
N TRP A 66 17.60 -4.68 4.17
CA TRP A 66 17.36 -4.20 5.53
C TRP A 66 18.45 -4.66 6.50
N PHE A 67 18.78 -5.97 6.52
CA PHE A 67 19.87 -6.49 7.36
C PHE A 67 21.20 -5.81 7.04
N TRP A 68 21.49 -5.59 5.75
CA TRP A 68 22.70 -4.89 5.34
C TRP A 68 22.72 -3.41 5.77
N LEU A 69 21.58 -2.71 5.80
CA LEU A 69 21.52 -1.35 6.32
C LEU A 69 21.72 -1.29 7.84
N VAL A 70 21.16 -2.25 8.57
CA VAL A 70 21.24 -2.31 10.04
C VAL A 70 22.63 -2.74 10.54
N PHE A 71 23.25 -3.72 9.88
CA PHE A 71 24.52 -4.31 10.33
C PHE A 71 25.73 -3.93 9.47
N GLY A 72 25.52 -3.28 8.34
CA GLY A 72 26.57 -2.97 7.38
C GLY A 72 27.23 -1.59 7.56
N PRO A 73 28.00 -1.14 6.55
CA PRO A 73 28.88 0.03 6.66
C PRO A 73 28.12 1.36 6.83
N TYR A 74 26.82 1.39 6.50
CA TYR A 74 25.99 2.58 6.57
C TYR A 74 25.15 2.69 7.85
N ALA A 75 25.17 1.69 8.73
CA ALA A 75 24.34 1.65 9.94
C ALA A 75 24.47 2.88 10.85
N LYS A 76 25.68 3.46 10.92
CA LYS A 76 25.98 4.64 11.76
C LYS A 76 25.95 5.96 10.99
N LYS A 77 25.61 5.95 9.70
CA LYS A 77 25.57 7.16 8.89
C LYS A 77 24.29 7.93 9.18
N ARG A 78 24.45 9.21 9.51
CA ARG A 78 23.33 10.10 9.77
C ARG A 78 22.73 10.62 8.46
N LEU A 79 21.41 10.66 8.39
CA LEU A 79 20.66 11.18 7.25
C LEU A 79 20.49 12.70 7.40
N GLY A 80 21.50 13.44 6.94
CA GLY A 80 21.63 14.88 7.19
C GLY A 80 22.49 15.18 8.42
N ASN A 81 22.82 16.46 8.62
CA ASN A 81 23.69 16.90 9.72
C ASN A 81 22.92 17.46 10.93
N GLU A 82 21.62 17.73 10.76
CA GLU A 82 20.78 18.41 11.75
C GLU A 82 20.22 17.44 12.80
N PRO A 83 19.93 17.92 14.04
CA PRO A 83 19.15 17.17 15.04
C PRO A 83 17.80 16.71 14.46
N PRO A 84 17.27 15.54 14.89
CA PRO A 84 15.91 15.16 14.55
C PRO A 84 14.93 16.28 14.89
N GLU A 85 14.11 16.68 13.93
CA GLU A 85 13.11 17.76 14.09
C GLU A 85 11.97 17.35 15.05
N PHE A 86 11.73 16.05 15.17
CA PHE A 86 10.70 15.47 16.01
C PHE A 86 11.33 14.61 17.11
N SER A 87 10.68 14.58 18.27
CA SER A 87 11.03 13.61 19.32
C SER A 87 10.80 12.18 18.82
N THR A 88 11.53 11.20 19.36
CA THR A 88 11.38 9.78 19.00
C THR A 88 9.93 9.30 19.17
N ALA A 89 9.25 9.73 20.23
CA ALA A 89 7.86 9.37 20.49
C ALA A 89 6.90 9.96 19.43
N SER A 90 7.09 11.23 19.06
CA SER A 90 6.30 11.88 18.01
C SER A 90 6.53 11.21 16.65
N TRP A 91 7.77 10.83 16.34
CA TRP A 91 8.09 10.14 15.10
C TRP A 91 7.43 8.76 15.00
N ILE A 92 7.48 7.95 16.05
CA ILE A 92 6.79 6.66 16.11
C ILE A 92 5.27 6.85 15.98
N PHE A 93 4.70 7.86 16.65
CA PHE A 93 3.28 8.17 16.54
C PHE A 93 2.88 8.53 15.10
N MET A 94 3.70 9.32 14.38
CA MET A 94 3.42 9.64 12.97
C MET A 94 3.40 8.39 12.09
N MET A 95 4.30 7.43 12.32
CA MET A 95 4.30 6.15 11.61
C MET A 95 3.04 5.34 11.94
N PHE A 96 2.64 5.25 13.21
CA PHE A 96 1.44 4.51 13.60
C PHE A 96 0.16 5.16 13.05
N ALA A 97 0.09 6.49 13.08
CA ALA A 97 -1.02 7.25 12.50
C ALA A 97 -1.13 7.03 10.99
N SER A 98 -0.02 6.83 10.28
CA SER A 98 -0.07 6.52 8.84
C SER A 98 -0.70 5.17 8.50
N CYS A 99 -0.76 4.23 9.46
CA CYS A 99 -1.43 2.94 9.27
C CYS A 99 -2.96 3.05 9.25
N THR A 100 -3.53 4.19 9.66
CA THR A 100 -4.99 4.36 9.76
C THR A 100 -5.61 4.62 8.39
N SER A 101 -6.15 3.60 7.74
CA SER A 101 -6.73 3.70 6.39
C SER A 101 -7.98 2.83 6.23
N ALA A 102 -8.89 3.26 5.35
CA ALA A 102 -10.07 2.46 4.98
C ALA A 102 -9.68 1.12 4.36
N ALA A 103 -8.61 1.06 3.56
CA ALA A 103 -8.11 -0.20 3.01
C ALA A 103 -7.64 -1.18 4.09
N VAL A 104 -7.06 -0.67 5.18
CA VAL A 104 -6.64 -1.48 6.33
C VAL A 104 -7.85 -2.00 7.10
N LEU A 105 -8.90 -1.17 7.24
CA LEU A 105 -10.17 -1.64 7.82
C LEU A 105 -10.84 -2.71 6.95
N PHE A 106 -10.79 -2.56 5.61
CA PHE A 106 -11.32 -3.54 4.67
C PHE A 106 -10.63 -4.89 4.86
N TRP A 107 -9.31 -4.95 4.62
CA TRP A 107 -8.56 -6.21 4.66
C TRP A 107 -8.47 -6.77 6.07
N GLY A 108 -8.22 -5.93 7.07
CA GLY A 108 -8.12 -6.34 8.47
C GLY A 108 -9.41 -6.96 9.03
N SER A 109 -10.57 -6.68 8.42
CA SER A 109 -11.85 -7.27 8.84
C SER A 109 -12.20 -8.58 8.14
N ILE A 110 -11.63 -8.85 6.94
CA ILE A 110 -12.13 -9.93 6.06
C ILE A 110 -11.09 -10.93 5.59
N GLU A 111 -9.80 -10.59 5.54
CA GLU A 111 -8.80 -11.50 4.95
C GLU A 111 -8.70 -12.83 5.70
N ILE A 112 -8.86 -12.80 7.04
CA ILE A 112 -8.79 -14.00 7.87
C ILE A 112 -9.91 -14.99 7.54
N TYR A 113 -11.08 -14.50 7.13
CA TYR A 113 -12.18 -15.36 6.69
C TYR A 113 -11.74 -16.17 5.46
N TYR A 114 -11.05 -15.54 4.50
CA TYR A 114 -10.54 -16.24 3.34
C TYR A 114 -9.38 -17.18 3.68
N TYR A 115 -8.47 -16.79 4.57
CA TYR A 115 -7.40 -17.67 5.03
C TYR A 115 -7.92 -18.95 5.71
N ILE A 116 -9.10 -18.87 6.35
CA ILE A 116 -9.71 -20.02 7.03
C ILE A 116 -10.56 -20.86 6.06
N SER A 117 -11.31 -20.22 5.16
CA SER A 117 -12.25 -20.91 4.25
C SER A 117 -11.59 -21.44 2.98
N THR A 118 -10.48 -20.85 2.55
CA THR A 118 -9.65 -21.29 1.42
C THR A 118 -8.18 -21.32 1.84
N PRO A 119 -7.80 -22.25 2.73
CA PRO A 119 -6.52 -22.16 3.44
C PRO A 119 -5.31 -22.58 2.57
N PRO A 120 -4.10 -22.14 2.97
CA PRO A 120 -2.84 -22.54 2.34
C PRO A 120 -2.48 -23.99 2.68
N PHE A 121 -1.42 -24.49 2.04
CA PHE A 121 -0.77 -25.77 2.35
C PHE A 121 -1.67 -27.02 2.24
N GLY A 122 -2.80 -26.91 1.53
CA GLY A 122 -3.73 -28.03 1.35
C GLY A 122 -4.52 -28.40 2.60
N LEU A 123 -4.61 -27.49 3.59
CA LEU A 123 -5.45 -27.69 4.77
C LEU A 123 -6.93 -27.77 4.39
N GLU A 124 -7.72 -28.47 5.20
CA GLU A 124 -9.17 -28.49 4.99
C GLU A 124 -9.81 -27.14 5.38
N PRO A 125 -10.73 -26.59 4.56
CA PRO A 125 -11.51 -25.41 4.89
C PRO A 125 -12.14 -25.47 6.29
N ASN A 126 -12.01 -24.39 7.06
CA ASN A 126 -12.57 -24.23 8.41
C ASN A 126 -12.06 -25.22 9.47
N SER A 127 -11.06 -26.03 9.15
CA SER A 127 -10.38 -26.90 10.12
C SER A 127 -9.68 -26.10 11.22
N THR A 128 -9.33 -26.77 12.32
CA THR A 128 -8.56 -26.15 13.41
C THR A 128 -7.24 -25.60 12.92
N GLY A 129 -6.49 -26.36 12.10
CA GLY A 129 -5.21 -25.91 11.54
C GLY A 129 -5.35 -24.67 10.64
N ALA A 130 -6.43 -24.57 9.86
CA ALA A 130 -6.71 -23.37 9.06
C ALA A 130 -6.96 -22.13 9.94
N LYS A 131 -7.65 -22.31 11.08
CA LYS A 131 -7.91 -21.25 12.06
C LYS A 131 -6.64 -20.84 12.81
N GLU A 132 -5.81 -21.78 13.22
CA GLU A 132 -4.52 -21.50 13.89
C GLU A 132 -3.56 -20.70 12.98
N LEU A 133 -3.61 -20.95 11.67
CA LEU A 133 -2.74 -20.27 10.71
C LEU A 133 -3.29 -18.93 10.19
N GLY A 134 -4.59 -18.68 10.32
CA GLY A 134 -5.28 -17.51 9.76
C GLY A 134 -4.62 -16.19 10.15
N LEU A 135 -4.62 -15.84 11.43
CA LEU A 135 -3.99 -14.60 11.91
C LEU A 135 -2.47 -14.60 11.73
N ALA A 136 -1.80 -15.75 11.75
CA ALA A 136 -0.37 -15.82 11.44
C ALA A 136 -0.06 -15.34 10.00
N TYR A 137 -0.92 -15.65 9.03
CA TYR A 137 -0.79 -15.13 7.66
C TYR A 137 -1.05 -13.62 7.56
N SER A 138 -1.99 -13.08 8.35
CA SER A 138 -2.15 -11.62 8.48
C SER A 138 -0.88 -10.96 9.02
N LEU A 139 -0.31 -11.52 10.09
CA LEU A 139 0.95 -11.02 10.66
C LEU A 139 2.12 -11.15 9.68
N PHE A 140 2.09 -12.12 8.76
CA PHE A 140 3.08 -12.24 7.69
C PHE A 140 2.93 -11.14 6.63
N HIS A 141 1.72 -10.93 6.10
CA HIS A 141 1.46 -9.96 5.03
C HIS A 141 1.50 -8.49 5.50
N TRP A 142 1.31 -8.22 6.79
CA TRP A 142 1.24 -6.87 7.36
C TRP A 142 2.23 -6.59 8.50
N GLY A 143 3.13 -7.53 8.78
CA GLY A 143 4.05 -7.45 9.92
C GLY A 143 5.47 -6.96 9.60
N PRO A 144 6.46 -7.32 10.43
CA PRO A 144 7.80 -6.72 10.35
C PRO A 144 8.53 -6.93 9.01
N LEU A 145 8.28 -8.06 8.33
CA LEU A 145 8.96 -8.40 7.08
C LEU A 145 8.66 -7.39 5.96
N PRO A 146 7.40 -7.13 5.57
CA PRO A 146 7.11 -6.14 4.54
C PRO A 146 7.48 -4.70 4.97
N TRP A 147 7.37 -4.35 6.25
CA TRP A 147 7.86 -3.04 6.72
C TRP A 147 9.40 -2.91 6.60
N ALA A 148 10.15 -4.00 6.82
CA ALA A 148 11.59 -4.02 6.64
C ALA A 148 11.97 -3.74 5.17
N THR A 149 11.21 -4.24 4.20
CA THR A 149 11.50 -4.03 2.77
C THR A 149 11.41 -2.57 2.34
N TYR A 150 10.59 -1.75 3.01
CA TYR A 150 10.55 -0.29 2.78
C TYR A 150 11.77 0.48 3.28
N SER A 151 12.57 -0.11 4.17
CA SER A 151 13.69 0.62 4.76
C SER A 151 14.75 0.99 3.73
N PHE A 152 14.95 0.17 2.70
CA PHE A 152 15.94 0.45 1.66
C PHE A 152 15.60 1.72 0.87
N LEU A 153 14.35 1.83 0.42
CA LEU A 153 13.87 3.03 -0.29
C LEU A 153 13.73 4.22 0.65
N SER A 154 13.29 4.01 1.90
CA SER A 154 13.19 5.08 2.91
C SER A 154 14.56 5.72 3.17
N VAL A 155 15.60 4.92 3.36
CA VAL A 155 16.99 5.40 3.55
C VAL A 155 17.50 6.07 2.28
N ALA A 156 17.21 5.51 1.09
CA ALA A 156 17.62 6.11 -0.19
C ALA A 156 17.01 7.51 -0.38
N PHE A 157 15.69 7.67 -0.19
CA PHE A 157 15.03 8.96 -0.30
C PHE A 157 15.52 9.95 0.75
N ALA A 158 15.65 9.52 2.01
CA ALA A 158 16.21 10.37 3.06
C ALA A 158 17.65 10.80 2.75
N TYR A 159 18.47 9.94 2.15
CA TYR A 159 19.81 10.28 1.67
C TYR A 159 19.74 11.36 0.58
N PHE A 160 18.88 11.18 -0.44
CA PHE A 160 18.74 12.15 -1.51
C PHE A 160 18.23 13.51 -1.03
N PHE A 161 17.25 13.53 -0.13
CA PHE A 161 16.70 14.77 0.45
C PHE A 161 17.70 15.44 1.40
N PHE A 162 18.21 14.72 2.39
CA PHE A 162 18.89 15.36 3.53
C PHE A 162 20.40 15.40 3.38
N VAL A 163 21.00 14.48 2.61
CA VAL A 163 22.45 14.43 2.36
C VAL A 163 22.80 15.03 1.00
N ARG A 164 22.09 14.66 -0.07
CA ARG A 164 22.32 15.21 -1.42
C ARG A 164 21.60 16.53 -1.68
N LYS A 165 20.71 16.95 -0.77
CA LYS A 165 19.96 18.21 -0.85
C LYS A 165 19.20 18.38 -2.18
N MET A 166 18.59 17.29 -2.65
CA MET A 166 17.75 17.29 -3.84
C MET A 166 16.35 17.79 -3.50
N GLU A 167 15.90 18.87 -4.14
CA GLU A 167 14.61 19.51 -3.86
C GLU A 167 13.40 18.79 -4.47
N VAL A 168 13.58 18.08 -5.59
CA VAL A 168 12.51 17.37 -6.29
C VAL A 168 12.97 15.96 -6.61
N ILE A 169 12.29 15.00 -6.00
CA ILE A 169 12.52 13.60 -6.29
C ILE A 169 11.38 13.05 -7.14
N ARG A 170 11.67 12.93 -8.44
CA ARG A 170 10.98 12.00 -9.31
C ARG A 170 11.79 10.71 -9.31
N PRO A 171 11.19 9.53 -9.54
CA PRO A 171 11.98 8.31 -9.69
C PRO A 171 13.12 8.46 -10.70
N SER A 172 12.91 9.18 -11.82
CA SER A 172 13.98 9.47 -12.78
C SER A 172 15.15 10.28 -12.22
N SER A 173 14.92 11.20 -11.28
CA SER A 173 15.98 12.06 -10.76
C SER A 173 16.92 11.32 -9.81
N THR A 174 16.46 10.26 -9.14
CA THR A 174 17.33 9.39 -8.32
C THR A 174 18.19 8.45 -9.16
N LEU A 175 17.87 8.26 -10.44
CA LEU A 175 18.60 7.36 -11.34
C LEU A 175 19.81 8.01 -12.02
N VAL A 176 20.06 9.32 -11.83
CA VAL A 176 21.23 10.02 -12.38
C VAL A 176 22.56 9.30 -12.06
N PRO A 177 22.82 8.81 -10.83
CA PRO A 177 24.05 8.09 -10.52
C PRO A 177 24.18 6.74 -11.23
N LEU A 178 23.07 6.16 -11.70
CA LEU A 178 23.03 4.85 -12.34
C LEU A 178 23.11 4.94 -13.87
N VAL A 179 22.32 5.83 -14.45
CA VAL A 179 22.13 5.91 -15.92
C VAL A 179 22.71 7.18 -16.54
N GLY A 180 23.24 8.09 -15.71
CA GLY A 180 23.76 9.39 -16.13
C GLY A 180 22.66 10.43 -16.40
N GLU A 181 23.06 11.70 -16.36
CA GLU A 181 22.16 12.84 -16.49
C GLU A 181 21.41 12.89 -17.82
N LYS A 182 22.08 12.49 -18.92
CA LYS A 182 21.49 12.44 -20.26
C LYS A 182 20.27 11.53 -20.33
N HIS A 183 20.34 10.33 -19.74
CA HIS A 183 19.24 9.36 -19.78
C HIS A 183 18.17 9.70 -18.75
N ALA A 184 18.56 10.12 -17.55
CA ALA A 184 17.64 10.53 -16.50
C ALA A 184 16.76 11.73 -16.90
N LYS A 185 17.31 12.70 -17.65
CA LYS A 185 16.53 13.85 -18.17
C LYS A 185 15.95 13.61 -19.57
N GLY A 186 16.32 12.50 -20.21
CA GLY A 186 15.94 12.12 -21.57
C GLY A 186 14.65 11.30 -21.62
N LEU A 187 14.52 10.52 -22.71
CA LEU A 187 13.37 9.66 -22.94
C LEU A 187 13.22 8.58 -21.85
N PHE A 188 14.34 7.97 -21.43
CA PHE A 188 14.33 6.92 -20.42
C PHE A 188 13.72 7.40 -19.09
N GLY A 189 14.20 8.52 -18.54
CA GLY A 189 13.61 9.08 -17.32
C GLY A 189 12.16 9.50 -17.48
N THR A 190 11.79 10.02 -18.66
CA THR A 190 10.38 10.34 -18.97
C THR A 190 9.51 9.08 -18.94
N ILE A 191 9.96 7.96 -19.50
CA ILE A 191 9.23 6.68 -19.47
C ILE A 191 9.07 6.19 -18.02
N VAL A 192 10.14 6.21 -17.23
CA VAL A 192 10.13 5.79 -15.82
C VAL A 192 9.10 6.59 -15.02
N ASP A 193 9.13 7.92 -15.11
CA ASP A 193 8.21 8.77 -14.37
C ASP A 193 6.75 8.58 -14.80
N ASN A 194 6.50 8.38 -16.09
CA ASN A 194 5.15 8.16 -16.59
C ASN A 194 4.60 6.78 -16.19
N PHE A 195 5.40 5.71 -16.23
CA PHE A 195 4.99 4.41 -15.70
C PHE A 195 4.66 4.48 -14.20
N TYR A 196 5.51 5.16 -13.43
CA TYR A 196 5.28 5.38 -12.01
C TYR A 196 3.97 6.15 -11.76
N LEU A 197 3.72 7.25 -12.49
CA LEU A 197 2.49 8.04 -12.33
C LEU A 197 1.23 7.24 -12.72
N VAL A 198 1.28 6.45 -13.79
CA VAL A 198 0.15 5.58 -14.18
C VAL A 198 -0.12 4.54 -13.08
N ALA A 199 0.92 3.86 -12.58
CA ALA A 199 0.78 2.90 -11.50
C ALA A 199 0.19 3.54 -10.22
N LEU A 200 0.69 4.73 -9.85
CA LEU A 200 0.23 5.47 -8.67
C LEU A 200 -1.24 5.90 -8.79
N ILE A 201 -1.68 6.35 -9.98
CA ILE A 201 -3.09 6.71 -10.22
C ILE A 201 -4.00 5.50 -10.04
N PHE A 202 -3.61 4.33 -10.56
CA PHE A 202 -4.40 3.10 -10.36
C PHE A 202 -4.43 2.65 -8.89
N ALA A 203 -3.31 2.74 -8.17
CA ALA A 203 -3.26 2.45 -6.72
C ALA A 203 -4.17 3.39 -5.90
N MET A 204 -4.20 4.67 -6.24
CA MET A 204 -5.11 5.63 -5.62
C MET A 204 -6.58 5.30 -5.96
N GLY A 205 -6.84 4.85 -7.19
CA GLY A 205 -8.16 4.39 -7.63
C GLY A 205 -8.67 3.17 -6.84
N THR A 206 -7.82 2.17 -6.59
CA THR A 206 -8.21 1.00 -5.78
C THR A 206 -8.50 1.37 -4.33
N SER A 207 -7.76 2.31 -3.74
CA SER A 207 -8.05 2.83 -2.40
C SER A 207 -9.45 3.42 -2.30
N LEU A 208 -9.87 4.20 -3.30
CA LEU A 208 -11.24 4.71 -3.38
C LEU A 208 -12.25 3.57 -3.58
N GLY A 209 -11.96 2.63 -4.48
CA GLY A 209 -12.82 1.47 -4.75
C GLY A 209 -13.06 0.55 -3.54
N LEU A 210 -12.12 0.50 -2.59
CA LEU A 210 -12.30 -0.23 -1.32
C LEU A 210 -12.99 0.61 -0.25
N ALA A 211 -12.70 1.92 -0.18
CA ALA A 211 -13.24 2.79 0.84
C ALA A 211 -14.72 3.15 0.61
N THR A 212 -15.12 3.36 -0.64
CA THR A 212 -16.49 3.82 -0.96
C THR A 212 -17.56 2.80 -0.53
N PRO A 213 -17.46 1.51 -0.87
CA PRO A 213 -18.45 0.51 -0.46
C PRO A 213 -18.57 0.38 1.06
N LEU A 214 -17.47 0.54 1.81
CA LEU A 214 -17.53 0.53 3.28
C LEU A 214 -18.40 1.65 3.83
N VAL A 215 -18.28 2.85 3.26
CA VAL A 215 -19.07 4.01 3.69
C VAL A 215 -20.54 3.84 3.30
N THR A 216 -20.82 3.38 2.09
CA THR A 216 -22.20 3.20 1.60
C THR A 216 -22.91 2.06 2.31
N GLU A 217 -22.22 0.98 2.70
CA GLU A 217 -22.76 -0.04 3.61
C GLU A 217 -23.04 0.52 5.01
N CYS A 218 -22.17 1.37 5.56
CA CYS A 218 -22.49 2.06 6.82
C CYS A 218 -23.72 2.96 6.68
N MET A 219 -23.91 3.64 5.55
CA MET A 219 -25.10 4.46 5.31
C MET A 219 -26.37 3.63 5.19
N GLN A 220 -26.29 2.47 4.54
CA GLN A 220 -27.38 1.51 4.47
C GLN A 220 -27.78 1.04 5.87
N TRP A 221 -26.80 0.68 6.69
CA TRP A 221 -27.04 0.20 8.06
C TRP A 221 -27.58 1.29 9.00
N LEU A 222 -27.04 2.52 8.94
CA LEU A 222 -27.41 3.63 9.83
C LEU A 222 -28.70 4.35 9.42
N PHE A 223 -28.88 4.57 8.12
CA PHE A 223 -29.90 5.48 7.58
C PHE A 223 -30.92 4.78 6.68
N GLY A 224 -30.75 3.47 6.41
CA GLY A 224 -31.65 2.70 5.54
C GLY A 224 -31.56 3.08 4.06
N ILE A 225 -30.52 3.80 3.64
CA ILE A 225 -30.32 4.19 2.23
C ILE A 225 -29.70 3.00 1.48
N PRO A 226 -30.37 2.41 0.46
CA PRO A 226 -29.87 1.22 -0.21
C PRO A 226 -28.50 1.44 -0.86
N HIS A 227 -27.58 0.49 -0.64
CA HIS A 227 -26.29 0.47 -1.33
C HIS A 227 -26.49 0.17 -2.82
N THR A 228 -26.13 1.15 -3.65
CA THR A 228 -26.20 1.08 -5.11
C THR A 228 -24.97 1.76 -5.71
N LEU A 229 -24.62 1.41 -6.95
CA LEU A 229 -23.53 2.07 -7.68
C LEU A 229 -23.74 3.59 -7.80
N GLN A 230 -25.00 4.05 -7.87
CA GLN A 230 -25.31 5.48 -7.84
C GLN A 230 -24.93 6.13 -6.51
N LEU A 231 -25.19 5.47 -5.37
CA LEU A 231 -24.81 5.99 -4.06
C LEU A 231 -23.29 6.09 -3.93
N ASP A 232 -22.56 5.08 -4.41
CA ASP A 232 -21.09 5.10 -4.44
C ASP A 232 -20.57 6.32 -5.24
N ALA A 233 -21.12 6.55 -6.43
CA ALA A 233 -20.76 7.68 -7.28
C ALA A 233 -21.07 9.04 -6.62
N ILE A 234 -22.18 9.13 -5.87
CA ILE A 234 -22.54 10.33 -5.09
C ILE A 234 -21.49 10.58 -4.01
N ILE A 235 -21.11 9.56 -3.22
CA ILE A 235 -20.11 9.72 -2.15
C ILE A 235 -18.74 10.12 -2.71
N ILE A 236 -18.29 9.50 -3.80
CA ILE A 236 -17.06 9.90 -4.49
C ILE A 236 -17.14 11.36 -4.94
N THR A 237 -18.26 11.79 -5.52
CA THR A 237 -18.47 13.18 -5.95
C THR A 237 -18.41 14.15 -4.76
N CYS A 238 -19.04 13.79 -3.63
CA CYS A 238 -18.96 14.58 -2.40
C CYS A 238 -17.51 14.73 -1.91
N TRP A 239 -16.70 13.67 -1.92
CA TRP A 239 -15.29 13.76 -1.56
C TRP A 239 -14.48 14.65 -2.51
N ILE A 240 -14.74 14.60 -3.81
CA ILE A 240 -14.08 15.47 -4.80
C ILE A 240 -14.42 16.94 -4.50
N ILE A 241 -15.69 17.25 -4.26
CA ILE A 241 -16.14 18.62 -3.94
C ILE A 241 -15.52 19.10 -2.62
N LEU A 242 -15.53 18.27 -1.57
CA LEU A 242 -14.90 18.59 -0.28
C LEU A 242 -13.40 18.84 -0.44
N ASN A 243 -12.71 18.02 -1.22
CA ASN A 243 -11.29 18.22 -1.51
C ASN A 243 -11.06 19.54 -2.27
N ALA A 244 -11.85 19.83 -3.30
CA ALA A 244 -11.76 21.06 -4.08
C ALA A 244 -11.95 22.31 -3.19
N ILE A 245 -12.93 22.29 -2.27
CA ILE A 245 -13.15 23.38 -1.30
C ILE A 245 -11.93 23.53 -0.39
N CYS A 246 -11.41 22.43 0.17
CA CYS A 246 -10.23 22.46 1.05
C CYS A 246 -9.00 23.04 0.34
N VAL A 247 -8.77 22.67 -0.91
CA VAL A 247 -7.63 23.16 -1.70
C VAL A 247 -7.82 24.62 -2.11
N ALA A 248 -9.00 24.98 -2.65
CA ALA A 248 -9.29 26.34 -3.11
C ALA A 248 -9.26 27.37 -1.98
N CYS A 249 -9.75 27.00 -0.79
CA CYS A 249 -9.78 27.87 0.38
C CYS A 249 -8.50 27.79 1.23
N GLY A 250 -7.53 26.94 0.88
CA GLY A 250 -6.30 26.77 1.66
C GLY A 250 -6.55 26.29 3.10
N LEU A 251 -7.40 25.27 3.27
CA LEU A 251 -7.77 24.75 4.60
C LEU A 251 -6.75 23.73 5.13
N GLN A 252 -5.43 23.98 4.98
CA GLN A 252 -4.40 23.00 5.41
C GLN A 252 -4.49 22.70 6.92
N LYS A 253 -4.86 23.70 7.73
CA LYS A 253 -5.11 23.50 9.17
C LYS A 253 -6.29 22.56 9.42
N GLY A 254 -7.38 22.69 8.66
CA GLY A 254 -8.57 21.84 8.79
C GLY A 254 -8.28 20.39 8.41
N VAL A 255 -7.56 20.17 7.30
CA VAL A 255 -7.14 18.83 6.87
C VAL A 255 -6.23 18.17 7.92
N ARG A 256 -5.32 18.93 8.52
CA ARG A 256 -4.48 18.43 9.62
C ARG A 256 -5.31 18.00 10.83
N ILE A 257 -6.26 18.81 11.27
CA ILE A 257 -7.16 18.46 12.39
C ILE A 257 -7.96 17.20 12.06
N ALA A 258 -8.49 17.07 10.84
CA ALA A 258 -9.21 15.88 10.42
C ALA A 258 -8.32 14.62 10.45
N SER A 259 -7.04 14.73 10.05
CA SER A 259 -6.07 13.65 10.16
C SER A 259 -5.81 13.24 11.62
N ASP A 260 -5.70 14.20 12.52
CA ASP A 260 -5.53 13.94 13.95
C ASP A 260 -6.77 13.23 14.52
N VAL A 261 -7.97 13.74 14.23
CA VAL A 261 -9.25 13.14 14.64
C VAL A 261 -9.37 11.69 14.14
N ARG A 262 -9.09 11.44 12.86
CA ARG A 262 -9.09 10.08 12.29
C ARG A 262 -8.15 9.15 13.06
N SER A 263 -6.96 9.63 13.40
CA SER A 263 -5.95 8.83 14.11
C SER A 263 -6.44 8.46 15.52
N TYR A 264 -6.94 9.42 16.29
CA TYR A 264 -7.52 9.17 17.62
C TYR A 264 -8.77 8.28 17.57
N LEU A 265 -9.66 8.51 16.60
CA LEU A 265 -10.85 7.70 16.41
C LEU A 265 -10.48 6.24 16.08
N SER A 266 -9.42 6.02 15.30
CA SER A 266 -8.95 4.66 14.99
C SER A 266 -8.49 3.92 16.26
N PHE A 267 -7.72 4.58 17.14
CA PHE A 267 -7.34 3.99 18.42
C PHE A 267 -8.56 3.69 19.31
N LEU A 268 -9.52 4.61 19.36
CA LEU A 268 -10.76 4.42 20.12
C LEU A 268 -11.55 3.22 19.60
N MET A 269 -11.73 3.10 18.29
CA MET A 269 -12.50 2.02 17.68
C MET A 269 -11.81 0.66 17.84
N LEU A 270 -10.49 0.58 17.64
CA LEU A 270 -9.72 -0.66 17.88
C LEU A 270 -9.77 -1.08 19.35
N GLY A 271 -9.60 -0.12 20.27
CA GLY A 271 -9.72 -0.37 21.71
C GLY A 271 -11.12 -0.82 22.10
N TRP A 272 -12.15 -0.21 21.53
CA TRP A 272 -13.55 -0.60 21.73
C TRP A 272 -13.79 -2.05 21.30
N VAL A 273 -13.45 -2.41 20.05
CA VAL A 273 -13.61 -3.77 19.53
C VAL A 273 -12.86 -4.77 20.41
N PHE A 274 -11.60 -4.49 20.74
CA PHE A 274 -10.77 -5.34 21.60
C PHE A 274 -11.43 -5.65 22.95
N ILE A 275 -12.00 -4.63 23.61
CA ILE A 275 -12.62 -4.78 24.93
C ILE A 275 -13.93 -5.56 24.82
N VAL A 276 -14.81 -5.21 23.87
CA VAL A 276 -16.18 -5.74 23.84
C VAL A 276 -16.31 -7.12 23.18
N SER A 277 -15.39 -7.51 22.31
CA SER A 277 -15.50 -8.77 21.55
C SER A 277 -14.85 -9.98 22.24
N GLY A 278 -14.09 -9.78 23.31
CA GLY A 278 -13.38 -10.84 24.03
C GLY A 278 -11.87 -10.66 24.03
N ALA A 279 -11.39 -9.66 24.78
CA ALA A 279 -9.97 -9.33 24.91
C ALA A 279 -9.08 -10.53 25.24
N SER A 280 -9.56 -11.44 26.10
CA SER A 280 -8.81 -12.66 26.47
C SER A 280 -8.55 -13.56 25.26
N PHE A 281 -9.57 -13.81 24.42
CA PHE A 281 -9.38 -14.61 23.21
C PHE A 281 -8.42 -13.91 22.25
N ILE A 282 -8.60 -12.61 22.01
CA ILE A 282 -7.72 -11.85 21.09
C ILE A 282 -6.26 -11.94 21.53
N MET A 283 -5.97 -11.76 22.83
CA MET A 283 -4.60 -11.82 23.33
C MET A 283 -4.01 -13.23 23.25
N ASN A 284 -4.78 -14.27 23.59
CA ASN A 284 -4.31 -15.65 23.45
C ASN A 284 -4.08 -16.02 21.98
N TYR A 285 -5.02 -15.68 21.09
CA TYR A 285 -4.93 -15.99 19.67
C TYR A 285 -3.79 -15.22 18.97
N PHE A 286 -3.59 -13.94 19.33
CA PHE A 286 -2.43 -13.17 18.87
C PHE A 286 -1.11 -13.82 19.34
N THR A 287 -1.02 -14.20 20.61
CA THR A 287 0.20 -14.80 21.17
C THR A 287 0.56 -16.11 20.47
N ASP A 288 -0.42 -16.99 20.27
CA ASP A 288 -0.24 -18.25 19.54
C ASP A 288 0.14 -18.01 18.07
N SER A 289 -0.55 -17.07 17.41
CA SER A 289 -0.30 -16.70 16.00
C SER A 289 1.10 -16.15 15.77
N VAL A 290 1.71 -15.48 16.76
CA VAL A 290 3.12 -15.07 16.68
C VAL A 290 4.05 -16.28 16.65
N GLY A 291 3.77 -17.30 17.48
CA GLY A 291 4.52 -18.57 17.44
C GLY A 291 4.38 -19.28 16.09
N MET A 292 3.15 -19.36 15.58
CA MET A 292 2.85 -19.93 14.26
C MET A 292 3.55 -19.17 13.13
N LEU A 293 3.52 -17.82 13.15
CA LEU A 293 4.25 -16.99 12.20
C LEU A 293 5.74 -17.32 12.21
N LEU A 294 6.39 -17.31 13.38
CA LEU A 294 7.83 -17.53 13.48
C LEU A 294 8.23 -18.91 12.97
N MET A 295 7.39 -19.92 13.19
CA MET A 295 7.60 -21.29 12.70
C MET A 295 7.45 -21.38 11.16
N TYR A 296 6.43 -20.73 10.60
CA TYR A 296 6.09 -20.84 9.19
C TYR A 296 6.70 -19.75 8.30
N LEU A 297 7.36 -18.73 8.87
CA LEU A 297 7.86 -17.57 8.14
C LEU A 297 8.71 -17.95 6.90
N PRO A 298 9.71 -18.86 6.98
CA PRO A 298 10.47 -19.24 5.79
C PRO A 298 9.60 -19.96 4.76
N ARG A 299 8.63 -20.77 5.22
CA ARG A 299 7.73 -21.50 4.33
C ARG A 299 6.83 -20.54 3.57
N MET A 300 6.25 -19.54 4.25
CA MET A 300 5.37 -18.51 3.70
C MET A 300 6.10 -17.58 2.73
N LEU A 301 7.35 -17.20 3.07
CA LEU A 301 8.16 -16.29 2.27
C LEU A 301 8.55 -16.82 0.88
N PHE A 302 8.64 -18.15 0.74
CA PHE A 302 8.99 -18.84 -0.52
C PHE A 302 7.87 -19.76 -1.00
N TYR A 303 6.60 -19.44 -0.71
CA TYR A 303 5.48 -20.31 -1.03
C TYR A 303 4.90 -20.05 -2.42
N THR A 304 5.12 -20.96 -3.37
CA THR A 304 4.56 -20.83 -4.74
C THR A 304 3.51 -21.88 -5.11
N ASP A 305 3.27 -22.85 -4.23
CA ASP A 305 2.38 -24.01 -4.44
C ASP A 305 2.44 -24.67 -5.85
N PRO A 306 3.62 -25.10 -6.34
CA PRO A 306 3.76 -25.51 -7.73
C PRO A 306 3.17 -26.91 -8.02
N ILE A 307 2.94 -27.72 -6.98
CA ILE A 307 2.51 -29.11 -7.10
C ILE A 307 1.00 -29.25 -6.95
N ALA A 308 0.44 -28.82 -5.81
CA ALA A 308 -0.99 -28.92 -5.56
C ALA A 308 -1.77 -27.85 -6.32
N LYS A 309 -1.15 -26.71 -6.63
CA LYS A 309 -1.71 -25.61 -7.44
C LYS A 309 -3.05 -25.12 -6.88
N GLY A 310 -3.16 -25.04 -5.55
CA GLY A 310 -4.33 -24.52 -4.85
C GLY A 310 -4.50 -23.01 -5.00
N GLY A 311 -3.49 -22.29 -5.51
CA GLY A 311 -3.60 -20.88 -5.90
C GLY A 311 -3.52 -19.87 -4.76
N PHE A 312 -3.37 -20.33 -3.51
CA PHE A 312 -3.29 -19.44 -2.34
C PHE A 312 -2.21 -18.34 -2.46
N PRO A 313 -0.93 -18.66 -2.75
CA PRO A 313 0.08 -17.61 -2.76
C PRO A 313 -0.13 -16.63 -3.92
N GLN A 314 -0.69 -17.08 -5.04
CA GLN A 314 -1.02 -16.22 -6.17
C GLN A 314 -2.17 -15.26 -5.85
N GLY A 315 -3.21 -15.76 -5.17
CA GLY A 315 -4.37 -14.97 -4.75
C GLY A 315 -4.07 -13.95 -3.66
N TRP A 316 -3.14 -14.26 -2.75
CA TRP A 316 -2.88 -13.46 -1.55
C TRP A 316 -1.48 -12.87 -1.51
N THR A 317 -0.45 -13.71 -1.44
CA THR A 317 0.93 -13.26 -1.21
C THR A 317 1.45 -12.40 -2.35
N VAL A 318 1.27 -12.83 -3.60
CA VAL A 318 1.71 -12.05 -4.77
C VAL A 318 0.89 -10.76 -4.92
N PHE A 319 -0.43 -10.83 -4.67
CA PHE A 319 -1.29 -9.64 -4.68
C PHE A 319 -0.82 -8.61 -3.65
N TYR A 320 -0.59 -9.02 -2.41
CA TYR A 320 -0.10 -8.10 -1.39
C TYR A 320 1.34 -7.66 -1.65
N TRP A 321 2.23 -8.49 -2.17
CA TRP A 321 3.58 -8.03 -2.55
C TRP A 321 3.53 -7.00 -3.67
N ALA A 322 2.63 -7.14 -4.65
CA ALA A 322 2.39 -6.10 -5.63
C ALA A 322 1.84 -4.81 -4.98
N TRP A 323 0.96 -4.93 -3.98
CA TRP A 323 0.50 -3.79 -3.18
C TRP A 323 1.65 -3.11 -2.42
N TRP A 324 2.53 -3.86 -1.77
CA TRP A 324 3.69 -3.28 -1.09
C TRP A 324 4.66 -2.65 -2.10
N VAL A 325 4.84 -3.23 -3.29
CA VAL A 325 5.73 -2.64 -4.33
C VAL A 325 5.19 -1.33 -4.91
N ILE A 326 3.86 -1.15 -4.97
CA ILE A 326 3.25 0.03 -5.62
C ILE A 326 3.27 1.28 -4.74
N TYR A 327 3.32 1.11 -3.41
CA TYR A 327 3.30 2.18 -2.42
C TYR A 327 4.70 2.52 -1.88
#